data_AF-A0A1U7X9S7-F1
#
_entry.id   AF-A0A1U7X9S7-F1
#
_cell.length_a   1.000
_cell.length_b   1.000
_cell.length_c   1.000
_cell.angle_alpha   90.00
_cell.angle_beta   90.00
_cell.angle_gamma   90.00
#
_symmetry.space_group_name_H-M   'P 1'
#
loop_
_entity.id
_entity.type
_entity.pdbx_description
1 polymer ?
#
loop_
_entity_poly.entity_id
_entity_poly.type
_entity_poly.pdbx_seq_one_letter_code
_entity_poly.pdbx_strand_id
1 'polypeptide(L)'
;IAGGLCDNLLTCIVRAWDYDKPLFVAPAMNTLMWNNPFTEKHLMVIDELGISLIPPVSKRLACGDYGNGAMAEPSLIYQAVRIYYDAQLRSGGSNVS
;
A
#
# COMPACT_ATOMS: atom_id res chain seq x y z
N ILE A 1 -10.90 2.82 -4.32
CA ILE A 1 -10.67 1.78 -3.29
C ILE A 1 -11.54 2.06 -2.07
N ALA A 2 -11.19 3.02 -1.20
CA ALA A 2 -11.97 3.32 0.01
C ALA A 2 -13.47 3.62 -0.25
N GLY A 3 -13.80 4.32 -1.34
CA GLY A 3 -15.20 4.59 -1.74
C GLY A 3 -15.91 3.45 -2.46
N GLY A 4 -15.31 2.26 -2.63
CA GLY A 4 -15.95 1.09 -3.24
C GLY A 4 -16.27 1.20 -4.74
N LEU A 5 -15.74 2.21 -5.43
CA LEU A 5 -15.94 2.41 -6.88
C LEU A 5 -15.35 1.26 -7.71
N CYS A 6 -15.98 0.95 -8.84
CA CYS A 6 -15.53 0.01 -9.89
C CYS A 6 -15.90 0.62 -11.24
N ASP A 7 -15.11 1.60 -11.64
CA ASP A 7 -15.29 2.44 -12.84
C ASP A 7 -14.16 2.28 -13.86
N ASN A 8 -13.11 1.54 -13.50
CA ASN A 8 -12.00 1.19 -14.37
C ASN A 8 -11.44 -0.19 -13.99
N LEU A 9 -10.53 -0.73 -14.82
CA LEU A 9 -10.00 -2.07 -14.64
C LEU A 9 -9.37 -2.27 -13.25
N LEU A 10 -8.55 -1.33 -12.78
CA LEU A 10 -7.88 -1.42 -11.49
C LEU A 10 -8.89 -1.42 -10.35
N THR A 11 -9.83 -0.49 -10.35
CA THR A 11 -10.83 -0.35 -9.29
C THR A 11 -11.78 -1.54 -9.26
N CYS A 12 -12.10 -2.14 -10.42
CA CYS A 12 -12.88 -3.37 -10.48
C CYS A 12 -12.14 -4.61 -9.98
N ILE A 13 -10.83 -4.76 -10.28
CA ILE A 13 -10.01 -5.83 -9.70
C ILE A 13 -10.01 -5.73 -8.17
N VAL A 14 -9.75 -4.53 -7.62
CA VAL A 14 -9.74 -4.32 -6.17
C VAL A 14 -11.13 -4.54 -5.56
N ARG A 15 -12.21 -4.17 -6.25
CA ARG A 15 -13.57 -4.37 -5.75
C ARG A 15 -13.96 -5.85 -5.66
N ALA A 16 -13.47 -6.67 -6.59
CA ALA A 16 -13.67 -8.11 -6.63
C ALA A 16 -12.57 -8.89 -5.89
N TRP A 17 -11.67 -8.19 -5.18
CA TRP A 17 -10.54 -8.82 -4.49
C TRP A 17 -11.01 -9.62 -3.28
N ASP A 18 -10.39 -10.78 -3.11
CA ASP A 18 -10.49 -11.62 -1.92
C ASP A 18 -9.40 -11.19 -0.94
N TYR A 19 -9.78 -10.55 0.17
CA TYR A 19 -8.85 -9.97 1.14
C TYR A 19 -8.15 -11.00 2.04
N ASP A 20 -8.49 -12.30 1.93
CA ASP A 20 -7.65 -13.36 2.48
C ASP A 20 -6.31 -13.48 1.71
N LYS A 21 -6.23 -12.87 0.51
CA LYS A 21 -5.00 -12.75 -0.28
C LYS A 21 -4.34 -11.41 -0.05
N PRO A 22 -2.99 -11.38 0.01
CA PRO A 22 -2.26 -10.15 0.26
C PRO A 22 -2.47 -9.12 -0.85
N LEU A 23 -2.74 -7.89 -0.43
CA LEU A 23 -2.75 -6.71 -1.29
C LEU A 23 -1.81 -5.67 -0.67
N PHE A 24 -0.92 -5.09 -1.49
CA PHE A 24 0.01 -4.04 -1.05
C PHE A 24 -0.26 -2.75 -1.82
N VAL A 25 -0.14 -1.61 -1.14
CA VAL A 25 -0.23 -0.29 -1.77
C VAL A 25 0.98 0.56 -1.39
N ALA A 26 1.56 1.25 -2.38
CA ALA A 26 2.64 2.21 -2.19
C ALA A 26 2.17 3.58 -2.71
N PRO A 27 1.59 4.44 -1.86
CA PRO A 27 1.05 5.73 -2.29
C PRO A 27 2.14 6.65 -2.84
N ALA A 28 1.76 7.45 -3.84
CA ALA A 28 2.60 8.46 -4.44
C ALA A 28 1.77 9.72 -4.70
N MET A 29 2.01 10.79 -3.96
CA MET A 29 1.28 12.06 -4.10
C MET A 29 2.10 13.23 -3.56
N ASN A 30 1.74 14.46 -3.89
CA ASN A 30 2.43 15.62 -3.30
C ASN A 30 2.09 15.76 -1.80
N THR A 31 2.87 16.57 -1.10
CA THR A 31 2.75 16.74 0.36
C THR A 31 1.42 17.33 0.79
N LEU A 32 0.81 18.20 -0.02
CA LEU A 32 -0.51 18.77 0.29
C LEU A 32 -1.62 17.71 0.18
N MET A 33 -1.56 16.81 -0.80
CA MET A 33 -2.49 15.69 -0.88
C MET A 33 -2.24 14.68 0.25
N TRP A 34 -0.97 14.41 0.59
CA TRP A 34 -0.65 13.51 1.69
C TRP A 34 -1.17 14.00 3.04
N ASN A 35 -0.99 15.30 3.33
CA ASN A 35 -1.45 15.93 4.56
C ASN A 35 -2.96 16.23 4.57
N ASN A 36 -3.69 15.91 3.49
CA ASN A 36 -5.12 16.11 3.44
C ASN A 36 -5.83 15.09 4.36
N PRO A 37 -6.80 15.52 5.21
CA PRO A 37 -7.50 14.62 6.12
C PRO A 37 -8.27 13.48 5.41
N PHE A 38 -8.63 13.64 4.14
CA PHE A 38 -9.22 12.55 3.36
C PHE A 38 -8.23 11.43 3.07
N THR A 39 -6.94 11.73 2.91
CA THR A 39 -5.91 10.73 2.70
C THR A 39 -5.80 9.83 3.93
N GLU A 40 -5.71 10.42 5.12
CA GLU A 40 -5.71 9.67 6.38
C GLU A 40 -6.95 8.79 6.52
N LYS A 41 -8.15 9.32 6.27
CA LYS A 41 -9.40 8.54 6.31
C LYS A 41 -9.41 7.38 5.32
N HIS A 42 -8.92 7.59 4.10
CA HIS A 42 -8.84 6.52 3.10
C HIS A 42 -7.82 5.46 3.47
N LEU A 43 -6.70 5.84 4.08
CA LEU A 43 -5.69 4.90 4.56
C LEU A 43 -6.23 4.05 5.71
N MET A 44 -7.01 4.63 6.63
CA MET A 44 -7.70 3.86 7.69
C MET A 44 -8.65 2.80 7.11
N VAL A 45 -9.48 3.17 6.14
CA VAL A 45 -10.40 2.22 5.48
C VAL A 45 -9.63 1.10 4.76
N ILE A 46 -8.49 1.44 4.14
CA ILE A 46 -7.64 0.46 3.46
C ILE A 46 -6.98 -0.51 4.47
N ASP A 47 -6.53 0.00 5.62
CA ASP A 47 -5.95 -0.79 6.70
C ASP A 47 -6.98 -1.75 7.33
N GLU A 48 -8.21 -1.27 7.56
CA GLU A 48 -9.34 -2.10 8.03
C GLU A 48 -9.69 -3.26 7.08
N LEU A 49 -9.42 -3.11 5.78
CA LEU A 49 -9.59 -4.16 4.77
C LEU A 49 -8.43 -5.16 4.73
N GLY A 50 -7.40 -5.00 5.57
CA GLY A 50 -6.22 -5.86 5.58
C GLY A 50 -5.20 -5.56 4.46
N ILE A 51 -5.34 -4.43 3.78
CA ILE A 51 -4.40 -4.01 2.75
C ILE A 51 -3.14 -3.47 3.40
N SER A 52 -1.98 -4.02 3.03
CA SER A 52 -0.69 -3.61 3.57
C SER A 52 -0.18 -2.31 2.94
N LEU A 53 -0.05 -1.27 3.76
CA LEU A 53 0.52 0.02 3.35
C LEU A 53 2.06 -0.02 3.37
N ILE A 54 2.67 0.28 2.23
CA ILE A 54 4.09 0.61 2.13
C ILE A 54 4.20 2.14 2.20
N PRO A 55 4.75 2.69 3.31
CA PRO A 55 4.67 4.12 3.57
C PRO A 55 5.46 4.93 2.53
N PRO A 56 5.02 6.15 2.21
CA PRO A 56 5.80 7.05 1.39
C PRO A 56 7.07 7.50 2.12
N VAL A 57 8.01 8.04 1.37
CA VAL A 57 9.25 8.61 1.89
C VAL A 57 9.22 10.13 1.80
N SER A 58 9.86 10.78 2.76
CA SER A 58 10.15 12.21 2.68
C SER A 58 11.35 12.44 1.75
N LYS A 59 11.19 13.26 0.72
CA LYS A 59 12.29 13.71 -0.14
C LYS A 59 12.47 15.22 -0.01
N ARG A 60 13.72 15.69 -0.07
CA ARG A 60 14.05 17.12 -0.09
C ARG A 60 13.66 17.67 -1.45
N LEU A 61 12.76 18.64 -1.46
CA LEU A 61 12.32 19.34 -2.66
C LEU A 61 13.39 20.34 -3.10
N ALA A 62 13.36 20.72 -4.38
CA ALA A 62 14.29 21.69 -4.94
C ALA A 62 14.23 23.07 -4.25
N CYS A 63 13.11 23.41 -3.59
CA CYS A 63 12.94 24.63 -2.80
C CYS A 63 13.58 24.59 -1.40
N GLY A 64 14.12 23.43 -0.97
CA GLY A 64 14.71 23.25 0.36
C GLY A 64 13.75 22.68 1.40
N ASP A 65 12.45 22.63 1.12
CA ASP A 65 11.44 22.01 1.98
C ASP A 65 11.49 20.48 1.92
N TYR A 66 11.11 19.83 3.02
CA TYR A 66 10.92 18.38 3.06
C TYR A 66 9.49 18.05 2.65
N GLY A 67 9.33 17.41 1.49
CA GLY A 67 8.03 16.95 1.01
C GLY A 67 7.80 15.49 1.37
N ASN A 68 6.78 15.22 2.18
CA ASN A 68 6.27 13.86 2.39
C ASN A 68 5.33 13.46 1.25
N GLY A 69 5.18 12.16 0.99
CA GLY A 69 4.26 11.62 -0.02
C GLY A 69 4.93 11.02 -1.27
N ALA A 70 6.26 11.08 -1.39
CA ALA A 70 6.95 10.41 -2.50
C ALA A 70 6.86 8.89 -2.33
N MET A 71 6.64 8.17 -3.44
CA MET A 71 6.59 6.70 -3.41
C MET A 71 7.87 6.11 -2.80
N ALA A 72 7.72 5.03 -2.03
CA ALA A 72 8.86 4.22 -1.62
C ALA A 72 9.69 3.78 -2.83
N GLU A 73 11.00 3.62 -2.64
CA GLU A 73 11.88 3.14 -3.71
C GLU A 73 11.44 1.74 -4.17
N PRO A 74 11.50 1.42 -5.48
CA PRO A 74 11.05 0.12 -6.00
C PRO A 74 11.71 -1.08 -5.31
N SER A 75 12.97 -0.94 -4.89
CA SER A 75 13.69 -1.98 -4.14
C SER A 75 13.06 -2.25 -2.77
N LEU A 76 12.59 -1.21 -2.07
CA LEU A 76 11.88 -1.34 -0.78
C LEU A 76 10.52 -1.98 -0.98
N ILE A 77 9.79 -1.60 -2.04
CA ILE A 77 8.50 -2.21 -2.38
C ILE A 77 8.68 -3.71 -2.65
N TYR A 78 9.66 -4.07 -3.48
CA TYR A 78 9.99 -5.46 -3.77
C TYR A 78 10.35 -6.24 -2.50
N GLN A 79 11.21 -5.68 -1.64
CA GLN A 79 11.61 -6.33 -0.39
C GLN A 79 10.43 -6.57 0.54
N ALA A 80 9.53 -5.61 0.70
CA ALA A 80 8.34 -5.75 1.55
C ALA A 80 7.46 -6.92 1.09
N VAL A 81 7.17 -6.98 -0.22
CA VAL A 81 6.37 -8.07 -0.81
C VAL A 81 7.09 -9.41 -0.68
N ARG A 82 8.41 -9.43 -0.93
CA ARG A 82 9.21 -10.66 -0.88
C ARG A 82 9.25 -11.26 0.53
N ILE A 83 9.51 -10.44 1.55
CA ILE A 83 9.58 -10.87 2.95
C ILE A 83 8.24 -11.47 3.39
N TYR A 84 7.13 -10.83 3.02
CA TYR A 84 5.79 -11.35 3.32
C TYR A 84 5.57 -12.73 2.69
N TYR A 85 5.89 -12.86 1.40
CA TYR A 85 5.71 -14.12 0.68
C TYR A 85 6.58 -15.25 1.25
N ASP A 86 7.84 -14.97 1.59
CA ASP A 86 8.75 -15.96 2.19
C ASP A 86 8.29 -16.37 3.62
N ALA A 87 7.62 -15.48 4.36
CA ALA A 87 7.00 -15.84 5.63
C ALA A 87 5.81 -16.80 5.44
N GLN A 88 4.94 -16.54 4.47
CA GLN A 88 3.79 -17.40 4.16
C GLN A 88 4.20 -18.81 3.73
N LEU A 89 5.26 -18.94 2.91
CA LEU A 89 5.80 -20.25 2.53
C LEU A 89 6.28 -21.07 3.73
N ARG A 90 6.90 -20.41 4.72
CA ARG A 90 7.37 -21.08 5.94
C ARG A 90 6.20 -21.53 6.81
N SER A 91 5.14 -20.74 6.90
CA SER A 91 3.92 -21.10 7.64
C SER A 91 3.11 -22.22 6.96
N GLY A 92 3.12 -22.31 5.62
CA GLY A 92 2.45 -23.37 4.86
C GLY A 92 3.20 -24.70 4.81
N GLY A 93 4.50 -24.72 5.09
CA GLY A 93 5.37 -25.90 5.03
C GLY A 93 5.31 -26.85 6.24
N SER A 94 4.61 -26.47 7.32
CA SER A 94 4.57 -27.26 8.57
C SER A 94 3.47 -28.34 8.63
N ASN A 95 2.70 -28.55 7.55
CA ASN A 95 1.59 -29.52 7.51
C ASN A 95 1.88 -30.77 6.65
N VAL A 96 3.15 -31.15 6.46
CA VAL A 96 3.50 -32.44 5.86
C VAL A 96 4.40 -33.21 6.82
N SER A 97 3.79 -34.05 7.65
CA SER A 97 4.42 -35.11 8.45
C SER A 97 3.45 -36.27 8.57
#